data_AF-A0A928BB47-F1
#
_entry.id   AF-A0A928BB47-F1
#
_cell.length_a   1.000
_cell.length_b   1.000
_cell.length_c   1.000
_cell.angle_alpha   90.00
_cell.angle_beta   90.00
_cell.angle_gamma   90.00
#
_symmetry.space_group_name_H-M   'P 1'
#
loop_
_entity.id
_entity.type
_entity.pdbx_description
1 polymer ?
#
loop_
_entity_poly.entity_id
_entity_poly.type
_entity_poly.pdbx_seq_one_letter_code
_entity_poly.pdbx_strand_id
1 'polypeptide(L)'
;MKIKAFFRLLLCSAALILFAACTTGDEDEVPVIDPVSTTFMGDLVIDQNDGTTYTDKGVKISVAYDTENATATMIFYQVKFAERMPVRLDMTVSGVGYTVTASNIAIVGNNIVPYAMGGPFEQYTITNLSGTVTGEDMTFTMKCGPYPVSFKGKAF
;
A
#
# COMPACT_ATOMS: atom_id res chain seq x y z
N MET A 1 -57.62 58.11 4.98
CA MET A 1 -57.81 59.53 4.61
C MET A 1 -56.45 60.19 4.49
N LYS A 2 -56.13 60.64 3.26
CA LYS A 2 -55.16 61.66 2.79
C LYS A 2 -53.79 61.85 3.49
N ILE A 3 -52.78 61.41 2.74
CA ILE A 3 -51.38 61.85 2.64
C ILE A 3 -51.22 63.38 2.66
N LYS A 4 -50.11 63.87 3.26
CA LYS A 4 -49.33 65.01 2.74
C LYS A 4 -47.86 64.91 3.13
N ALA A 5 -47.01 64.86 2.10
CA ALA A 5 -45.56 64.77 2.12
C ALA A 5 -44.89 66.13 2.39
N PHE A 6 -43.64 66.10 2.85
CA PHE A 6 -42.53 67.06 2.70
C PHE A 6 -41.37 66.45 3.56
N PHE A 7 -40.09 66.34 3.22
CA PHE A 7 -39.21 67.09 2.32
C PHE A 7 -37.77 66.51 2.44
N ARG A 8 -36.98 66.58 1.35
CA ARG A 8 -35.50 66.38 1.19
C ARG A 8 -34.99 64.93 1.18
N LEU A 9 -34.54 64.33 0.07
CA LEU A 9 -33.48 64.68 -0.92
C LEU A 9 -32.05 64.57 -0.35
N LEU A 10 -31.38 63.43 -0.60
CA LEU A 10 -30.05 63.36 -1.25
C LEU A 10 -29.74 61.92 -1.71
N LEU A 11 -29.30 61.78 -2.95
CA LEU A 11 -28.78 60.55 -3.57
C LEU A 11 -27.41 60.16 -3.00
N CYS A 12 -27.14 58.85 -2.93
CA CYS A 12 -25.87 58.26 -3.39
C CYS A 12 -26.05 56.74 -3.55
N SER A 13 -26.26 56.31 -4.80
CA SER A 13 -26.17 54.90 -5.20
C SER A 13 -24.73 54.43 -5.08
N ALA A 14 -24.49 53.39 -4.28
CA ALA A 14 -23.30 52.56 -4.36
C ALA A 14 -23.73 51.10 -4.30
N ALA A 15 -24.07 50.54 -5.45
CA ALA A 15 -23.82 49.13 -5.69
C ALA A 15 -22.31 48.97 -5.78
N LEU A 16 -21.71 47.98 -5.11
CA LEU A 16 -20.55 47.21 -5.57
C LEU A 16 -20.21 46.11 -4.54
N ILE A 17 -20.50 44.88 -4.98
CA ILE A 17 -19.73 43.64 -4.83
C ILE A 17 -19.54 43.10 -3.39
N LEU A 18 -20.44 42.18 -3.05
CA LEU A 18 -20.13 41.06 -2.17
C LEU A 18 -19.00 40.24 -2.84
N PHE A 19 -17.75 40.48 -2.46
CA PHE A 19 -16.76 39.41 -2.57
C PHE A 19 -17.12 38.41 -1.48
N ALA A 20 -18.03 37.49 -1.80
CA ALA A 20 -17.90 36.13 -1.31
C ALA A 20 -16.56 35.65 -1.88
N ALA A 21 -15.49 35.91 -1.13
CA ALA A 21 -14.22 35.26 -1.35
C ALA A 21 -14.47 33.79 -1.04
N CYS A 22 -14.93 33.04 -2.06
CA CYS A 22 -14.52 31.68 -2.25
C CYS A 22 -13.00 31.71 -2.17
N THR A 23 -12.46 31.43 -0.98
CA THR A 23 -11.16 30.77 -0.94
C THR A 23 -11.43 29.39 -1.50
N THR A 24 -11.40 29.29 -2.84
CA THR A 24 -11.01 28.05 -3.49
C THR A 24 -9.59 27.83 -3.00
N GLY A 25 -9.47 27.15 -1.87
CA GLY A 25 -8.25 26.45 -1.57
C GLY A 25 -8.19 25.40 -2.65
N ASP A 26 -7.43 25.69 -3.70
CA ASP A 26 -6.85 24.65 -4.53
C ASP A 26 -5.96 23.87 -3.55
N GLU A 27 -6.57 22.92 -2.83
CA GLU A 27 -5.84 21.80 -2.27
C GLU A 27 -5.25 21.13 -3.49
N ASP A 28 -3.95 21.35 -3.72
CA ASP A 28 -3.20 20.65 -4.76
C ASP A 28 -3.57 19.16 -4.65
N GLU A 29 -4.41 18.67 -5.57
CA GLU A 29 -4.77 17.25 -5.61
C GLU A 29 -3.47 16.51 -5.88
N VAL A 30 -2.85 16.03 -4.81
CA VAL A 30 -1.63 15.24 -4.88
C VAL A 30 -1.98 14.04 -5.76
N PRO A 31 -1.33 13.87 -6.92
CA PRO A 31 -1.69 12.81 -7.84
C PRO A 31 -1.51 11.47 -7.13
N VAL A 32 -2.64 10.81 -6.87
CA VAL A 32 -2.66 9.45 -6.33
C VAL A 32 -2.22 8.55 -7.47
N ILE A 33 -1.11 7.83 -7.28
CA ILE A 33 -0.65 6.86 -8.27
C ILE A 33 -1.57 5.64 -8.23
N ASP A 34 -2.20 5.28 -9.34
CA ASP A 34 -2.95 4.03 -9.37
C ASP A 34 -1.97 2.85 -9.21
N PRO A 35 -2.20 1.94 -8.24
CA PRO A 35 -1.27 0.85 -7.99
C PRO A 35 -1.32 -0.15 -9.14
N VAL A 36 -0.19 -0.31 -9.84
CA VAL A 36 -0.08 -1.24 -10.97
C VAL A 36 0.46 -2.58 -10.49
N SER A 37 -0.22 -3.66 -10.86
CA SER A 37 0.24 -5.02 -10.56
C SER A 37 1.61 -5.25 -11.17
N THR A 38 2.59 -5.63 -10.36
CA THR A 38 4.02 -5.65 -10.72
C THR A 38 4.69 -6.92 -10.19
N THR A 39 5.72 -7.40 -10.88
CA THR A 39 6.56 -8.50 -10.38
C THR A 39 7.95 -8.00 -10.04
N PHE A 40 8.44 -8.39 -8.86
CA PHE A 40 9.74 -8.01 -8.33
C PHE A 40 10.64 -9.23 -8.25
N MET A 41 11.93 -9.06 -8.51
CA MET A 41 12.96 -10.07 -8.31
C MET A 41 14.00 -9.55 -7.33
N GLY A 42 14.37 -10.38 -6.36
CA GLY A 42 15.27 -9.95 -5.30
C GLY A 42 15.72 -11.08 -4.38
N ASP A 43 16.28 -10.67 -3.26
CA ASP A 43 16.78 -11.60 -2.25
C ASP A 43 15.78 -11.68 -1.10
N LEU A 44 15.42 -12.90 -0.73
CA LEU A 44 14.63 -13.22 0.45
C LEU A 44 15.59 -13.73 1.53
N VAL A 45 15.67 -13.03 2.65
CA VAL A 45 16.53 -13.39 3.79
C VAL A 45 15.64 -13.89 4.92
N ILE A 46 15.94 -15.08 5.43
CA ILE A 46 15.21 -15.77 6.49
C ILE A 46 16.14 -15.97 7.67
N ASP A 47 15.80 -15.40 8.83
CA ASP A 47 16.45 -15.70 10.09
C ASP A 47 16.00 -17.09 10.57
N GLN A 48 16.95 -17.99 10.80
CA GLN A 48 16.69 -19.38 11.21
C GLN A 48 16.42 -19.52 12.72
N ASN A 49 16.46 -18.41 13.48
CA ASN A 49 16.31 -18.34 14.93
C ASN A 49 17.35 -19.15 15.72
N ASP A 50 18.48 -19.50 15.09
CA ASP A 50 19.60 -20.23 15.69
C ASP A 50 20.92 -19.43 15.62
N GLY A 51 20.84 -18.14 15.30
CA GLY A 51 21.98 -17.27 15.05
C GLY A 51 22.50 -17.32 13.61
N THR A 52 21.89 -18.11 12.73
CA THR A 52 22.20 -18.17 11.30
C THR A 52 21.08 -17.56 10.44
N THR A 53 21.43 -17.23 9.20
CA THR A 53 20.47 -16.75 8.19
C THR A 53 20.59 -17.59 6.93
N TYR A 54 19.46 -17.77 6.24
CA TYR A 54 19.40 -18.35 4.91
C TYR A 54 18.94 -17.28 3.92
N THR A 55 19.62 -17.16 2.79
CA THR A 55 19.22 -16.25 1.70
C THR A 55 18.84 -17.06 0.48
N ASP A 56 17.57 -16.95 0.06
CA ASP A 56 17.13 -17.41 -1.25
C ASP A 56 17.22 -16.25 -2.24
N LYS A 57 18.11 -16.39 -3.23
CA LYS A 57 18.44 -15.33 -4.19
C LYS A 57 17.58 -15.44 -5.43
N GLY A 58 17.28 -14.29 -6.05
CA GLY A 58 16.52 -14.25 -7.30
C GLY A 58 15.07 -14.72 -7.14
N VAL A 59 14.51 -14.59 -5.95
CA VAL A 59 13.11 -14.88 -5.65
C VAL A 59 12.23 -13.89 -6.41
N LYS A 60 11.21 -14.43 -7.07
CA LYS A 60 10.19 -13.63 -7.78
C LYS A 60 8.95 -13.48 -6.90
N ILE A 61 8.46 -12.25 -6.79
CA ILE A 61 7.22 -11.92 -6.06
C ILE A 61 6.32 -11.07 -6.95
N SER A 62 5.14 -11.58 -7.32
CA SER A 62 4.12 -10.75 -7.95
C SER A 62 3.24 -10.11 -6.89
N VAL A 63 2.89 -8.84 -7.09
CA VAL A 63 1.91 -8.11 -6.28
C VAL A 63 0.76 -7.72 -7.18
N ALA A 64 -0.43 -8.22 -6.89
CA ALA A 64 -1.67 -7.87 -7.59
C ALA A 64 -2.57 -7.07 -6.64
N TYR A 65 -3.02 -5.90 -7.08
CA TYR A 65 -3.85 -5.00 -6.27
C TYR A 65 -5.34 -5.17 -6.59
N ASP A 66 -6.14 -5.26 -5.53
CA ASP A 66 -7.59 -5.17 -5.52
C ASP A 66 -7.98 -3.79 -4.98
N THR A 67 -8.32 -2.89 -5.92
CA THR A 67 -8.67 -1.50 -5.63
C THR A 67 -10.04 -1.33 -5.01
N GLU A 68 -10.93 -2.31 -5.13
CA GLU A 68 -12.26 -2.26 -4.53
C GLU A 68 -12.17 -2.50 -3.01
N ASN A 69 -11.28 -3.41 -2.60
CA ASN A 69 -11.13 -3.80 -1.19
C ASN A 69 -9.91 -3.16 -0.50
N ALA A 70 -9.11 -2.36 -1.22
CA ALA A 70 -7.82 -1.83 -0.74
C ALA A 70 -6.89 -2.93 -0.20
N THR A 71 -6.87 -4.09 -0.87
CA THR A 71 -5.99 -5.21 -0.54
C THR A 71 -5.14 -5.64 -1.72
N ALA A 72 -4.08 -6.38 -1.44
CA ALA A 72 -3.19 -6.96 -2.43
C ALA A 72 -3.03 -8.46 -2.19
N THR A 73 -2.72 -9.17 -3.26
CA THR A 73 -2.24 -10.55 -3.21
C THR A 73 -0.78 -10.58 -3.62
N MET A 74 0.06 -11.12 -2.74
CA MET A 74 1.48 -11.38 -3.00
C MET A 74 1.69 -12.86 -3.33
N ILE A 75 2.31 -13.15 -4.47
CA ILE A 75 2.63 -14.52 -4.89
C ILE A 75 4.14 -14.66 -4.94
N PHE A 76 4.68 -15.51 -4.05
CA PHE A 76 6.08 -15.86 -3.95
C PHE A 76 6.31 -17.11 -4.78
N TYR A 77 7.13 -17.01 -5.83
CA TYR A 77 7.36 -18.14 -6.73
C TYR A 77 8.61 -18.92 -6.35
N GLN A 78 8.46 -20.24 -6.29
CA GLN A 78 9.56 -21.19 -6.17
C GLN A 78 10.52 -20.85 -5.02
N VAL A 79 10.01 -20.45 -3.87
CA VAL A 79 10.82 -20.02 -2.72
C VAL A 79 11.32 -21.18 -1.88
N LYS A 80 12.49 -21.00 -1.26
CA LYS A 80 12.98 -21.78 -0.11
C LYS A 80 13.10 -20.87 1.10
N PHE A 81 12.76 -21.41 2.26
CA PHE A 81 12.93 -20.75 3.56
C PHE A 81 14.10 -21.31 4.38
N ALA A 82 14.68 -22.43 3.94
CA ALA A 82 15.90 -23.00 4.51
C ALA A 82 16.67 -23.81 3.44
N GLU A 83 17.99 -23.91 3.61
CA GLU A 83 18.86 -24.63 2.66
C GLU A 83 18.46 -26.10 2.48
N ARG A 84 18.08 -26.75 3.59
CA ARG A 84 17.70 -28.18 3.63
C ARG A 84 16.30 -28.47 3.11
N MET A 85 15.54 -27.46 2.65
CA MET A 85 14.23 -27.71 2.05
C MET A 85 14.38 -28.50 0.74
N PRO A 86 13.73 -29.69 0.63
CA PRO A 86 13.89 -30.57 -0.53
C PRO A 86 13.20 -30.01 -1.77
N VAL A 87 12.14 -29.22 -1.60
CA VAL A 87 11.36 -28.62 -2.67
C VAL A 87 11.30 -27.10 -2.56
N ARG A 88 11.21 -26.44 -3.70
CA ARG A 88 10.79 -25.04 -3.81
C ARG A 88 9.27 -25.01 -3.87
N LEU A 89 8.65 -24.01 -3.26
CA LEU A 89 7.19 -23.90 -3.20
C LEU A 89 6.72 -22.55 -3.71
N ASP A 90 5.53 -22.55 -4.30
CA ASP A 90 4.79 -21.33 -4.53
C ASP A 90 3.95 -21.04 -3.29
N MET A 91 3.96 -19.79 -2.84
CA MET A 91 3.20 -19.34 -1.67
C MET A 91 2.40 -18.09 -2.02
N THR A 92 1.11 -18.11 -1.73
CA THR A 92 0.21 -16.98 -1.94
C THR A 92 -0.18 -16.36 -0.59
N VAL A 93 -0.05 -15.04 -0.49
CA VAL A 93 -0.46 -14.24 0.67
C VAL A 93 -1.49 -13.23 0.18
N SER A 94 -2.77 -13.55 0.37
CA SER A 94 -3.89 -12.68 -0.01
C SER A 94 -4.38 -11.83 1.16
N GLY A 95 -5.02 -10.70 0.86
CA GLY A 95 -5.55 -9.81 1.90
C GLY A 95 -4.49 -8.94 2.57
N VAL A 96 -3.39 -8.66 1.87
CA VAL A 96 -2.37 -7.69 2.32
C VAL A 96 -2.98 -6.30 2.17
N GLY A 97 -3.14 -5.56 3.25
CA GLY A 97 -3.60 -4.17 3.16
C GLY A 97 -2.57 -3.30 2.46
N TYR A 98 -3.01 -2.32 1.67
CA TYR A 98 -2.10 -1.34 1.10
C TYR A 98 -2.66 0.08 1.19
N THR A 99 -1.75 1.05 1.24
CA THR A 99 -2.09 2.47 1.17
C THR A 99 -1.18 3.15 0.16
N VAL A 100 -1.77 4.01 -0.67
CA VAL A 100 -1.06 4.76 -1.71
C VAL A 100 -0.78 6.17 -1.22
N THR A 101 0.42 6.68 -1.48
CA THR A 101 0.76 8.10 -1.42
C THR A 101 1.34 8.56 -2.75
N ALA A 102 1.70 9.84 -2.88
CA ALA A 102 2.24 10.44 -4.11
C ALA A 102 3.40 9.67 -4.75
N SER A 103 4.22 8.99 -3.94
CA SER A 103 5.49 8.40 -4.39
C SER A 103 5.73 6.96 -3.90
N ASN A 104 4.84 6.42 -3.08
CA ASN A 104 5.01 5.09 -2.52
C ASN A 104 3.69 4.37 -2.30
N ILE A 105 3.78 3.05 -2.28
CA ILE A 105 2.71 2.16 -1.83
C ILE A 105 3.24 1.46 -0.58
N ALA A 106 2.62 1.73 0.57
CA ALA A 106 2.90 0.96 1.78
C ALA A 106 2.04 -0.30 1.80
N ILE A 107 2.65 -1.44 2.15
CA ILE A 107 1.95 -2.72 2.32
C ILE A 107 2.05 -3.16 3.77
N VAL A 108 0.93 -3.62 4.32
CA VAL A 108 0.83 -4.07 5.71
C VAL A 108 -0.02 -5.33 5.80
N GLY A 109 0.29 -6.20 6.76
CA GLY A 109 -0.49 -7.42 6.96
C GLY A 109 -0.22 -8.07 8.29
N ASN A 110 -1.27 -8.64 8.88
CA ASN A 110 -1.13 -9.40 10.11
C ASN A 110 -2.18 -10.51 10.17
N ASN A 111 -1.82 -11.64 10.79
CA ASN A 111 -2.67 -12.82 10.92
C ASN A 111 -3.20 -13.37 9.58
N ILE A 112 -2.37 -13.33 8.53
CA ILE A 112 -2.75 -13.83 7.20
C ILE A 112 -2.27 -15.27 7.07
N VAL A 113 -3.19 -16.21 6.86
CA VAL A 113 -2.84 -17.61 6.58
C VAL A 113 -2.42 -17.72 5.10
N PRO A 114 -1.14 -18.04 4.80
CA PRO A 114 -0.73 -18.22 3.42
C PRO A 114 -1.30 -19.51 2.83
N TYR A 115 -1.41 -19.57 1.50
CA TYR A 115 -1.73 -20.78 0.77
C TYR A 115 -0.48 -21.33 0.09
N ALA A 116 -0.16 -22.60 0.34
CA ALA A 116 1.00 -23.28 -0.25
C ALA A 116 0.74 -24.79 -0.32
N MET A 117 1.44 -25.50 -1.21
CA MET A 117 1.36 -26.98 -1.30
C MET A 117 -0.07 -27.53 -1.48
N GLY A 118 -0.98 -26.75 -2.09
CA GLY A 118 -2.36 -27.17 -2.35
C GLY A 118 -3.35 -26.93 -1.20
N GLY A 119 -2.98 -26.17 -0.16
CA GLY A 119 -3.90 -25.80 0.91
C GLY A 119 -3.47 -24.59 1.75
N PRO A 120 -4.31 -24.16 2.71
CA PRO A 120 -3.91 -23.20 3.74
C PRO A 120 -2.75 -23.74 4.58
N PHE A 121 -1.80 -22.87 4.93
CA PHE A 121 -0.59 -23.25 5.65
C PHE A 121 -0.49 -22.54 7.01
N GLU A 122 -1.42 -22.87 7.90
CA GLU A 122 -1.69 -22.18 9.17
C GLU A 122 -0.46 -22.02 10.10
N GLN A 123 0.42 -23.02 10.15
CA GLN A 123 1.64 -22.97 10.96
C GLN A 123 2.60 -21.84 10.55
N TYR A 124 2.45 -21.33 9.32
CA TYR A 124 3.26 -20.24 8.75
C TYR A 124 2.45 -18.96 8.58
N THR A 125 1.44 -18.74 9.42
CA THR A 125 0.66 -17.49 9.46
C THR A 125 1.59 -16.28 9.45
N ILE A 126 1.32 -15.36 8.53
CA ILE A 126 2.09 -14.15 8.31
C ILE A 126 1.70 -13.12 9.37
N THR A 127 2.69 -12.61 10.09
CA THR A 127 2.48 -11.55 11.09
C THR A 127 3.49 -10.42 10.89
N ASN A 128 3.11 -9.21 11.31
CA ASN A 128 3.93 -8.01 11.21
C ASN A 128 4.50 -7.77 9.80
N LEU A 129 3.74 -8.08 8.75
CA LEU A 129 4.12 -7.70 7.40
C LEU A 129 4.08 -6.17 7.31
N SER A 130 5.20 -5.58 6.93
CA SER A 130 5.35 -4.15 6.70
C SER A 130 6.35 -3.95 5.57
N GLY A 131 5.99 -3.17 4.57
CA GLY A 131 6.84 -2.93 3.42
C GLY A 131 6.43 -1.72 2.62
N THR A 132 7.25 -1.42 1.62
CA THR A 132 7.06 -0.29 0.71
C THR A 132 7.45 -0.67 -0.71
N VAL A 133 6.66 -0.20 -1.67
CA VAL A 133 7.03 -0.13 -3.08
C VAL A 133 7.27 1.34 -3.42
N THR A 134 8.46 1.67 -3.90
CA THR A 134 8.87 3.03 -4.25
C THR A 134 9.55 3.00 -5.62
N GLY A 135 8.89 3.53 -6.64
CA GLY A 135 9.34 3.37 -8.02
C GLY A 135 9.43 1.89 -8.40
N GLU A 136 10.62 1.45 -8.81
CA GLU A 136 10.88 0.04 -9.17
C GLU A 136 11.32 -0.81 -7.97
N ASP A 137 11.56 -0.21 -6.80
CA ASP A 137 12.08 -0.93 -5.63
C ASP A 137 10.95 -1.44 -4.73
N MET A 138 11.07 -2.68 -4.27
CA MET A 138 10.23 -3.25 -3.22
C MET A 138 11.08 -3.73 -2.06
N THR A 139 10.66 -3.35 -0.85
CA THR A 139 11.21 -3.86 0.40
C THR A 139 10.08 -4.24 1.35
N PHE A 140 10.26 -5.33 2.10
CA PHE A 140 9.37 -5.63 3.22
C PHE A 140 10.06 -6.49 4.27
N THR A 141 9.48 -6.50 5.46
CA THR A 141 9.74 -7.46 6.52
C THR A 141 8.43 -8.10 6.96
N MET A 142 8.51 -9.33 7.46
CA MET A 142 7.39 -10.04 8.08
C MET A 142 7.92 -11.16 8.97
N LYS A 143 7.03 -11.83 9.70
CA LYS A 143 7.28 -13.19 10.18
C LYS A 143 6.46 -14.18 9.37
N CYS A 144 7.08 -15.28 8.97
CA CYS A 144 6.44 -16.44 8.36
C CYS A 144 6.43 -17.57 9.39
N GLY A 145 5.32 -17.73 10.12
CA GLY A 145 5.32 -18.51 11.36
C GLY A 145 6.32 -17.92 12.37
N PRO A 146 7.25 -18.72 12.94
CA PRO A 146 8.23 -18.20 13.89
C PRO A 146 9.41 -17.48 13.23
N TYR A 147 9.58 -17.56 11.91
CA TYR A 147 10.79 -17.11 11.21
C TYR A 147 10.66 -15.65 10.73
N PRO A 148 11.53 -14.72 11.18
CA PRO A 148 11.66 -13.41 10.56
C PRO A 148 12.12 -13.53 9.11
N VAL A 149 11.47 -12.78 8.23
CA VAL A 149 11.76 -12.74 6.80
C VAL A 149 11.89 -11.28 6.35
N SER A 150 12.87 -11.00 5.51
CA SER A 150 13.00 -9.72 4.82
C SER A 150 13.22 -9.93 3.33
N PHE A 151 12.70 -9.02 2.52
CA PHE A 151 12.91 -9.01 1.07
C PHE A 151 13.40 -7.64 0.62
N LYS A 152 14.28 -7.66 -0.37
CA LYS A 152 14.63 -6.48 -1.16
C LYS A 152 14.76 -6.90 -2.62
N GLY A 153 14.00 -6.25 -3.49
CA GLY A 153 14.00 -6.56 -4.92
C GLY A 153 13.62 -5.37 -5.79
N LYS A 154 13.72 -5.59 -7.09
CA LYS A 154 13.38 -4.61 -8.13
C LYS A 154 12.38 -5.18 -9.11
N ALA A 155 11.54 -4.31 -9.67
CA ALA A 155 10.62 -4.65 -10.75
C ALA A 155 11.41 -5.14 -11.98
N PHE A 156 10.84 -6.07 -12.75
CA PHE A 156 11.44 -6.62 -13.97
C PHE A 156 10.39 -7.06 -14.99
#